data_AF-A0AA42B0D4-F1
#
_entry.id   AF-A0AA42B0D4-F1
#
_cell.length_a   1.000
_cell.length_b   1.000
_cell.length_c   1.000
_cell.angle_alpha   90.00
_cell.angle_beta   90.00
_cell.angle_gamma   90.00
#
_symmetry.space_group_name_H-M   'P 1'
#
loop_
_entity.id
_entity.type
_entity.pdbx_description
1 polymer ?
#
loop_
_entity_poly.entity_id
_entity_poly.type
_entity_poly.pdbx_seq_one_letter_code
_entity_poly.pdbx_strand_id
1 'polypeptide(L)' 'WWNLKSRLSSSSEVADLVITNAVIYTSDSSLPFAQAMAIRHGRIIRIGTHSSVQ' A
#
# COMPACT_ATOMS: atom_id res chain seq x y z
N TRP A 1 8.25 -26.17 -17.55
CA TRP A 1 6.85 -25.67 -17.56
C TRP A 1 6.36 -25.20 -16.18
N TRP A 2 7.20 -24.51 -15.38
CA TRP A 2 6.84 -24.02 -14.02
C TRP A 2 6.78 -22.49 -13.91
N ASN A 3 7.29 -21.75 -14.91
CA ASN A 3 7.52 -20.30 -14.82
C ASN A 3 6.39 -19.40 -15.32
N LEU A 4 5.26 -19.97 -15.78
CA LEU A 4 4.17 -19.17 -16.36
C LEU A 4 3.04 -18.84 -15.36
N LYS A 5 2.93 -19.56 -14.24
CA LYS A 5 1.86 -19.35 -13.25
C LYS A 5 2.08 -18.14 -12.33
N SER A 6 3.31 -17.63 -12.21
CA SER A 6 3.63 -16.49 -11.33
C SER A 6 3.23 -15.13 -11.92
N ARG A 7 3.02 -15.02 -13.24
CA ARG A 7 2.71 -13.75 -13.90
C ARG A 7 1.22 -13.44 -14.02
N LEU A 8 0.33 -14.37 -13.60
CA LEU A 8 -1.13 -14.24 -13.75
C LEU A 8 -1.88 -13.99 -12.43
N SER A 9 -1.17 -13.95 -11.30
CA SER A 9 -1.76 -13.63 -10.00
C SER A 9 -1.48 -12.16 -9.65
N SER A 10 -2.01 -11.22 -10.44
CA SER A 10 -2.17 -9.84 -9.94
C SER A 10 -3.42 -9.78 -9.03
N SER A 11 -3.47 -10.63 -8.00
CA SER A 11 -4.45 -10.42 -6.94
C SER A 11 -4.06 -9.09 -6.29
N SER A 12 -4.80 -8.03 -6.62
CA SER A 12 -4.69 -6.76 -5.89
C SER A 12 -4.75 -7.10 -4.41
N GLU A 13 -3.68 -6.84 -3.67
CA GLU A 13 -3.65 -7.13 -2.25
C GLU A 13 -4.72 -6.27 -1.57
N VAL A 14 -5.72 -6.93 -0.98
CA VAL A 14 -6.80 -6.26 -0.26
C VAL A 14 -6.32 -5.93 1.13
N ALA A 15 -6.39 -4.65 1.50
CA ALA A 15 -6.06 -4.17 2.83
C ALA A 15 -7.08 -4.66 3.88
N ASP A 16 -6.61 -4.94 5.10
CA ASP A 16 -7.50 -5.11 6.27
C ASP A 16 -7.73 -3.78 7.02
N LEU A 17 -6.86 -2.79 6.80
CA LEU A 17 -7.00 -1.44 7.33
C LEU A 17 -6.58 -0.40 6.28
N VAL A 18 -7.41 0.63 6.10
CA VAL A 18 -7.10 1.80 5.27
C VAL A 18 -7.25 3.07 6.11
N ILE A 19 -6.18 3.85 6.18
CA ILE A 19 -6.15 5.17 6.81
C ILE A 19 -6.21 6.22 5.69
N THR A 20 -7.12 7.18 5.79
CA THR A 20 -7.29 8.27 4.81
C THR A 20 -7.45 9.62 5.52
N ASN A 21 -7.26 10.71 4.78
CA ASN A 21 -7.40 12.09 5.28
C ASN A 21 -6.55 12.38 6.53
N ALA A 22 -5.38 11.76 6.62
CA ALA A 22 -4.47 11.88 7.75
C ALA A 22 -3.21 12.68 7.38
N VAL A 23 -2.44 13.07 8.39
CA VAL A 23 -1.03 13.47 8.22
C VAL A 23 -0.18 12.33 8.77
N ILE A 24 0.36 11.52 7.87
CA ILE A 24 1.18 10.36 8.23
C ILE A 24 2.65 10.77 8.07
N TYR A 25 3.39 10.76 9.17
CA TYR A 25 4.83 11.01 9.16
C TYR A 25 5.57 9.72 8.84
N THR A 26 6.57 9.80 7.96
CA THR A 26 7.44 8.65 7.66
C THR A 26 8.90 9.04 7.89
N SER A 27 9.73 8.03 8.15
CA SER A 27 11.20 8.22 8.21
C SER A 27 11.86 8.23 6.83
N ASP A 28 11.09 8.06 5.75
CA ASP A 28 11.59 8.16 4.38
C ASP A 28 11.73 9.64 4.00
N SER A 29 12.97 10.08 3.74
CA SER A 29 13.27 11.46 3.37
C SER A 29 12.68 11.87 2.02
N SER A 30 12.33 10.92 1.16
CA SER A 30 11.65 11.17 -0.13
C SER A 30 10.13 11.27 -0.01
N LEU A 31 9.54 10.77 1.08
CA LEU A 31 8.12 10.85 1.40
C LEU A 31 7.91 11.14 2.90
N PRO A 32 8.34 12.31 3.40
CA PRO A 32 8.29 12.61 4.83
C PRO A 32 6.86 12.68 5.37
N PHE A 33 5.88 12.96 4.48
CA PHE A 33 4.47 13.00 4.79
C PHE A 33 3.64 12.26 3.74
N ALA A 34 2.60 11.57 4.19
CA ALA A 34 1.58 10.96 3.34
C ALA A 34 0.18 11.28 3.87
N GLN A 35 -0.83 11.12 3.00
CA GLN A 35 -2.23 11.38 3.32
C GLN A 35 -3.06 10.12 3.53
N ALA A 36 -2.55 8.98 3.05
CA ALA A 36 -3.21 7.69 3.17
C ALA A 36 -2.21 6.52 3.22
N MET A 37 -2.66 5.42 3.83
CA MET A 37 -1.90 4.17 3.99
C MET A 37 -2.84 2.98 4.02
N ALA A 38 -2.47 1.90 3.32
CA ALA A 38 -3.13 0.60 3.38
C ALA A 38 -2.23 -0.43 4.05
N ILE A 39 -2.83 -1.22 4.93
CA ILE A 39 -2.16 -2.25 5.73
C ILE A 39 -2.85 -3.59 5.48
N ARG A 40 -2.05 -4.65 5.48
CA ARG A 40 -2.52 -6.05 5.46
C ARG A 40 -1.61 -6.90 6.34
N HIS A 41 -2.19 -7.61 7.31
CA HIS A 41 -1.47 -8.47 8.26
C HIS A 41 -0.29 -7.75 8.93
N GLY A 42 -0.50 -6.49 9.33
CA GLY A 42 0.52 -5.65 9.98
C GLY A 42 1.63 -5.14 9.06
N ARG A 43 1.52 -5.30 7.74
CA ARG A 43 2.47 -4.75 6.75
C ARG A 43 1.83 -3.64 5.94
N ILE A 44 2.58 -2.56 5.71
CA ILE A 44 2.17 -1.50 4.79
C ILE A 44 2.28 -2.04 3.36
N ILE A 45 1.14 -2.14 2.67
CA ILE A 45 1.08 -2.56 1.27
C ILE A 45 0.99 -1.38 0.31
N ARG A 46 0.62 -0.19 0.83
CA ARG A 46 0.67 1.07 0.09
C ARG A 46 0.69 2.29 1.00
N ILE A 47 1.36 3.36 0.57
CA ILE A 47 1.37 4.68 1.21
C ILE A 47 1.40 5.78 0.14
N GLY A 48 0.73 6.92 0.38
CA GLY A 48 0.74 8.06 -0.54
C GLY A 48 -0.42 9.03 -0.34
N THR A 49 -1.00 9.50 -1.44
CA THR A 49 -2.19 10.37 -1.44
C THR A 49 -3.47 9.55 -1.20
N HIS A 50 -4.58 10.21 -0.84
CA HIS A 50 -5.88 9.54 -0.74
C HIS A 50 -6.22 8.71 -1.98
N SER A 51 -6.00 9.26 -3.18
CA SER A 51 -6.30 8.60 -4.44
C SER A 51 -5.39 7.42 -4.77
N SER A 52 -4.20 7.31 -4.16
CA SER A 52 -3.29 6.22 -4.50
C SER A 52 -3.69 4.90 -3.84
N VAL A 53 -4.49 4.96 -2.77
CA VAL A 53 -4.86 3.84 -1.88
C VAL A 53 -6.29 3.33 -2.13
N GLN A 54 -7.07 3.99 -3.00
CA GLN A 54 -8.44 3.61 -3.38
C GLN A 54 -8.48 2.70 -4.62
#